data_AF-A0A928U7K4-F1
#
_entry.id   AF-A0A928U7K4-F1
#
_cell.length_a   1.000
_cell.length_b   1.000
_cell.length_c   1.000
_cell.angle_alpha   90.00
_cell.angle_beta   90.00
_cell.angle_gamma   90.00
#
_symmetry.space_group_name_H-M   'P 1'
#
loop_
_entity.id
_entity.type
_entity.pdbx_description
1 polymer ?
#
loop_
_entity_poly.entity_id
_entity_poly.type
_entity_poly.pdbx_seq_one_letter_code
_entity_poly.pdbx_strand_id
1 'polypeptide(L)' 'MMLETKPLAEITQDALQVLYREIGIVNTVRFLNQFSTGFGDYTEEREKLFGHLTLDEVIAEIKRGQKKDAA' A
#
# COMPACT_ATOMS: atom_id res chain seq x y z
N MET A 1 -39.41 2.89 -12.37
CA MET A 1 -38.17 3.56 -11.92
C MET A 1 -37.02 2.67 -12.38
N MET A 2 -36.18 3.11 -13.31
CA MET A 2 -34.95 2.39 -13.63
C MET A 2 -34.02 2.54 -12.44
N LEU A 3 -33.66 1.42 -11.82
CA LEU A 3 -32.59 1.40 -10.83
C LEU A 3 -31.28 1.54 -11.61
N GLU A 4 -30.78 2.77 -11.69
CA GLU A 4 -29.41 3.01 -12.19
C GLU A 4 -28.44 2.35 -11.22
N THR A 5 -27.92 1.19 -11.61
CA THR A 5 -26.98 0.43 -10.79
C THR A 5 -25.61 1.08 -10.89
N LYS A 6 -25.07 1.53 -9.75
CA LYS A 6 -23.72 2.10 -9.69
C LYS A 6 -22.69 1.08 -10.20
N PRO A 7 -21.71 1.48 -11.05
CA PRO A 7 -20.63 0.59 -11.46
C PRO A 7 -19.87 0.03 -10.25
N LEU A 8 -19.44 -1.23 -10.34
CA LEU A 8 -18.72 -1.91 -9.25
C LEU A 8 -17.48 -1.12 -8.80
N ALA A 9 -16.74 -0.52 -9.73
CA ALA A 9 -15.58 0.30 -9.42
C ALA A 9 -15.91 1.48 -8.51
N GLU A 10 -17.04 2.14 -8.74
CA GLU A 10 -17.47 3.27 -7.91
C GLU A 10 -18.01 2.81 -6.55
N ILE A 11 -18.59 1.62 -6.47
CA ILE A 11 -18.97 1.00 -5.18
C ILE A 11 -17.71 0.67 -4.38
N THR A 12 -16.68 0.11 -5.04
CA THR A 12 -15.39 -0.18 -4.41
C THR A 12 -14.72 1.09 -3.89
N GLN A 13 -14.72 2.18 -4.65
CA GLN A 13 -14.15 3.46 -4.21
C GLN A 13 -14.85 4.01 -2.96
N ASP A 14 -16.19 4.00 -2.94
CA ASP A 14 -16.95 4.44 -1.77
C ASP A 14 -16.65 3.56 -0.54
N ALA A 15 -16.62 2.24 -0.73
CA ALA A 15 -16.30 1.30 0.34
C ALA A 15 -14.89 1.52 0.91
N LEU A 16 -13.90 1.77 0.05
CA LEU A 16 -12.54 2.09 0.47
C LEU A 16 -12.50 3.36 1.32
N GLN A 17 -13.22 4.43 0.94
CA GLN A 17 -13.27 5.65 1.75
C GLN A 17 -13.88 5.40 3.14
N VAL A 18 -14.94 4.60 3.23
CA VAL A 18 -15.53 4.23 4.52
C VAL A 18 -14.53 3.45 5.36
N LEU A 19 -13.90 2.42 4.80
CA LEU A 19 -12.92 1.60 5.52
C LEU A 19 -11.72 2.43 5.99
N TYR A 20 -11.20 3.33 5.15
CA TYR A 20 -10.11 4.23 5.54
C TYR A 20 -10.48 5.10 6.74
N ARG A 21 -11.72 5.61 6.78
CA ARG A 21 -12.20 6.43 7.88
C ARG A 21 -12.42 5.64 9.16
N GLU A 22 -13.04 4.47 9.07
CA GLU A 22 -13.50 3.72 10.26
C GLU A 22 -12.40 2.86 10.88
N ILE A 23 -11.53 2.25 10.08
CA ILE A 23 -10.52 1.29 10.56
C ILE A 23 -9.08 1.69 10.22
N GLY A 24 -8.89 2.76 9.45
CA GLY A 24 -7.58 3.23 9.01
C GLY A 24 -6.99 2.45 7.85
N ILE A 25 -6.00 3.03 7.17
CA ILE A 25 -5.39 2.49 5.95
C ILE A 25 -4.76 1.11 6.19
N VAL A 26 -4.00 0.95 7.28
CA VAL A 26 -3.30 -0.31 7.59
C VAL A 26 -4.29 -1.46 7.76
N ASN A 27 -5.33 -1.29 8.57
CA ASN A 27 -6.31 -2.35 8.78
C ASN A 27 -7.19 -2.58 7.54
N THR A 28 -7.47 -1.54 6.75
CA THR A 28 -8.18 -1.68 5.48
C THR A 28 -7.44 -2.61 4.52
N VAL A 29 -6.13 -2.41 4.32
CA VAL A 29 -5.32 -3.29 3.47
C VAL A 29 -5.33 -4.73 3.99
N ARG A 30 -5.16 -4.92 5.31
CA ARG A 30 -5.20 -6.27 5.92
C ARG A 30 -6.55 -6.94 5.74
N PHE A 31 -7.65 -6.19 5.84
CA PHE A 31 -9.01 -6.69 5.62
C PHE A 31 -9.20 -7.12 4.17
N LEU A 32 -8.82 -6.30 3.19
CA LEU A 32 -8.96 -6.62 1.77
C LEU A 32 -8.16 -7.87 1.38
N ASN A 33 -6.96 -8.03 1.95
CA ASN A 33 -6.10 -9.20 1.74
C ASN A 33 -6.68 -10.51 2.28
N GLN A 34 -7.79 -10.49 3.04
CA GLN A 34 -8.50 -11.71 3.44
C GLN A 34 -9.33 -12.30 2.29
N PHE A 35 -9.75 -11.46 1.35
CA PHE A 35 -10.67 -11.84 0.26
C PHE A 35 -9.98 -11.90 -1.11
N SER A 36 -8.73 -11.44 -1.18
CA SER A 36 -7.94 -11.42 -2.41
C SER A 36 -6.47 -11.63 -2.07
N THR A 37 -5.73 -12.29 -2.97
CA THR A 37 -4.27 -12.41 -2.88
C THR A 37 -3.54 -11.11 -3.23
N GLY A 38 -4.27 -10.05 -3.59
CA GLY A 38 -3.73 -8.82 -4.15
C GLY A 38 -3.52 -8.93 -5.67
N PHE A 39 -2.98 -7.87 -6.26
CA PHE A 39 -2.62 -7.79 -7.67
C PHE A 39 -1.19 -7.24 -7.79
N GLY A 40 -0.51 -7.57 -8.90
CA GLY A 40 0.84 -7.13 -9.20
C GLY A 40 1.91 -8.17 -8.86
N ASP A 41 3.14 -7.89 -9.30
CA ASP A 41 4.32 -8.67 -8.97
C ASP A 41 5.19 -7.86 -8.02
N TYR A 42 5.02 -8.12 -6.72
CA TYR A 42 5.79 -7.45 -5.68
C TYR A 42 7.30 -7.65 -5.86
N THR A 43 7.74 -8.79 -6.39
CA THR A 43 9.16 -9.06 -6.61
C THR A 43 9.71 -8.13 -7.68
N GLU A 44 9.05 -8.04 -8.83
CA GLU A 44 9.46 -7.13 -9.91
C GLU A 44 9.40 -5.66 -9.50
N GLU A 45 8.35 -5.26 -8.78
CA GLU A 45 8.21 -3.89 -8.30
C GLU A 45 9.34 -3.51 -7.33
N ARG A 46 9.70 -4.40 -6.42
CA ARG A 46 10.81 -4.17 -5.47
C ARG A 46 12.16 -4.20 -6.15
N GLU A 47 12.35 -5.06 -7.15
CA GLU A 47 13.56 -5.10 -7.96
C GLU A 47 13.78 -3.78 -8.71
N LYS A 48 12.72 -3.19 -9.29
CA LYS A 48 12.81 -1.87 -9.94
C LYS A 48 13.21 -0.76 -8.97
N LEU A 49 12.69 -0.81 -7.74
CA LEU A 49 12.95 0.20 -6.72
C LEU A 49 14.32 0.05 -6.05
N PHE A 50 14.77 -1.18 -5.80
CA PHE A 50 15.89 -1.46 -4.91
C PHE A 50 16.95 -2.41 -5.48
N GLY A 51 16.73 -3.04 -6.64
CA GLY A 51 17.63 -4.05 -7.22
C GLY A 51 19.02 -3.51 -7.58
N HIS A 52 19.18 -2.19 -7.68
CA HIS A 52 20.46 -1.53 -7.89
C HIS A 52 21.23 -1.23 -6.58
N LEU A 53 20.62 -1.47 -5.41
CA LEU A 53 21.22 -1.19 -4.11
C LEU A 53 21.82 -2.45 -3.50
N THR A 54 23.01 -2.31 -2.95
CA THR A 54 23.60 -3.30 -2.06
C THR A 54 23.03 -3.18 -0.64
N LEU A 55 23.12 -4.28 0.13
CA LEU A 55 22.71 -4.27 1.53
C LEU A 55 23.46 -3.20 2.35
N ASP A 56 24.74 -3.01 2.08
CA ASP A 56 25.57 -2.03 2.78
C ASP A 56 25.11 -0.58 2.52
N GLU A 57 24.71 -0.26 1.30
CA GLU A 57 24.15 1.06 0.94
C GLU A 57 22.82 1.32 1.65
N VAL A 58 21.96 0.30 1.73
CA VAL A 58 20.68 0.39 2.47
C VAL A 58 20.95 0.65 3.96
N ILE A 59 21.86 -0.09 4.58
CA ILE A 59 22.21 0.09 6.00
C ILE A 59 22.82 1.47 6.25
N ALA A 60 23.66 1.96 5.33
CA ALA A 60 24.26 3.29 5.43
C ALA A 60 23.19 4.39 5.41
N GLU A 61 22.17 4.27 4.56
CA GLU A 61 21.09 5.26 4.47
C GLU A 61 20.21 5.28 5.73
N ILE A 62 19.88 4.12 6.28
CA ILE A 62 19.12 4.02 7.56
C ILE A 62 19.87 4.74 8.68
N LYS A 63 21.19 4.51 8.81
CA LYS A 63 22.02 5.17 9.82
C LYS A 63 22.12 6.68 9.59
N ARG A 64 22.12 7.14 8.32
CA ARG A 64 22.11 8.58 7.99
C ARG A 64 20.80 9.23 8.40
N GLY A 65 19.64 8.59 8.16
CA GLY A 65 18.34 9.07 8.61
C GLY A 65 18.26 9.26 10.12
N GLN A 66 18.65 8.23 10.88
CA GLN A 66 18.64 8.28 12.36
C GLN A 66 19.52 9.40 12.94
N LYS A 67 20.63 9.75 12.30
CA LYS A 67 21.49 10.87 12.73
C LYS A 67 20.87 12.23 12.44
N LYS A 68 20.06 12.35 11.38
CA LYS A 68 19.36 13.59 11.05
C LYS A 68 18.20 13.86 12.00
N ASP A 69 17.49 12.82 12.42
CA ASP A 69 16.36 12.94 13.35
C ASP A 69 16.81 13.21 14.80
N ALA A 70 18.08 12.92 15.12
CA ALA A 70 18.69 13.16 16.42
C ALA A 70 19.43 14.51 16.53
N ALA A 71 19.48 15.29 15.45
CA ALA A 71 20.15 16.59 15.36
C ALA A 71 19.12 17.73 15.30
#